data_AF-A0A969A8W9-F1
#
_entry.id   AF-A0A969A8W9-F1
#
_cell.length_a   1.000
_cell.length_b   1.000
_cell.length_c   1.000
_cell.angle_alpha   90.00
_cell.angle_beta   90.00
_cell.angle_gamma   90.00
#
_symmetry.space_group_name_H-M   'P 1'
#
loop_
_entity.id
_entity.type
_entity.pdbx_description
1 polymer ?
#
loop_
_entity_poly.entity_id
_entity_poly.type
_entity_poly.pdbx_seq_one_letter_code
_entity_poly.pdbx_strand_id
1 'polypeptide(L)' 'MIQTLDISPLGRVEGDLDVRVDIDDGQVVNAWTHA' A
#
# COMPACT_ATOMS: atom_id res chain seq x y z
N MET A 1 -15.35 -3.88 -7.03
CA MET A 1 -15.50 -3.76 -5.56
C MET A 1 -14.15 -3.34 -5.07
N ILE A 2 -14.07 -2.24 -4.32
CA ILE A 2 -12.78 -1.76 -3.84
C ILE A 2 -12.31 -2.62 -2.66
N GLN A 3 -11.11 -3.19 -2.79
CA GLN A 3 -10.38 -3.82 -1.70
C GLN A 3 -9.25 -2.89 -1.25
N THR A 4 -9.13 -2.66 0.04
CA THR A 4 -7.99 -1.93 0.63
C THR A 4 -6.99 -2.93 1.21
N LEU A 5 -5.70 -2.70 0.94
CA LEU A 5 -4.59 -3.45 1.51
C LEU A 5 -3.60 -2.49 2.18
N ASP A 6 -3.34 -2.74 3.46
CA ASP A 6 -2.30 -2.06 4.24
C ASP A 6 -1.07 -2.96 4.36
N ILE A 7 0.10 -2.44 4.02
CA ILE A 7 1.39 -3.14 4.05
C ILE A 7 2.32 -2.37 4.99
N SER A 8 2.54 -2.94 6.17
CA SER A 8 3.33 -2.33 7.24
C SER A 8 4.02 -3.39 8.11
N PRO A 9 5.30 -3.22 8.46
CA PRO A 9 6.28 -2.33 7.83
C PRO A 9 6.78 -2.92 6.50
N LEU A 10 7.02 -2.07 5.51
CA LEU A 10 7.63 -2.52 4.25
C LEU A 10 9.13 -2.80 4.49
N GLY A 11 9.54 -4.06 4.35
CA GLY A 11 10.96 -4.43 4.48
C GLY A 11 11.80 -3.97 3.27
N ARG A 12 13.14 -3.93 3.46
CA ARG A 12 14.16 -3.63 2.43
C ARG A 12 14.15 -2.19 1.87
N VAL A 13 13.60 -1.25 2.62
CA VAL A 13 13.82 0.18 2.40
C VAL A 13 14.69 0.76 3.52
N GLU A 14 15.31 1.90 3.28
CA GLU A 14 16.01 2.64 4.34
C GLU A 14 14.97 3.35 5.22
N GLY A 15 14.81 2.92 6.46
CA GLY A 15 13.86 3.49 7.42
C GLY A 15 12.52 2.74 7.46
N ASP A 16 11.54 3.39 8.10
CA ASP A 16 10.18 2.88 8.21
C ASP A 16 9.35 3.38 7.03
N LEU A 17 8.60 2.49 6.39
CA LEU A 17 7.70 2.82 5.29
C LEU A 17 6.47 1.97 5.40
N ASP A 18 5.32 2.63 5.41
CA ASP A 18 4.02 1.99 5.28
C ASP A 18 3.40 2.34 3.93
N VAL A 19 2.77 1.35 3.31
CA VAL A 19 2.08 1.52 2.04
C VAL A 19 0.64 1.06 2.19
N ARG A 20 -0.30 1.89 1.73
CA ARG A 20 -1.70 1.52 1.55
C ARG A 20 -2.05 1.58 0.07
N VAL A 21 -2.78 0.59 -0.42
CA VAL A 21 -3.32 0.58 -1.78
C VAL A 21 -4.80 0.24 -1.78
N ASP A 22 -5.51 0.83 -2.74
CA ASP A 22 -6.84 0.38 -3.11
C ASP A 22 -6.77 -0.37 -4.46
N ILE A 23 -7.43 -1.52 -4.52
CA ILE A 23 -7.50 -2.41 -5.67
C ILE A 23 -8.96 -2.48 -6.16
N ASP A 24 -9.17 -2.23 -7.45
CA ASP A 24 -10.43 -2.50 -8.14
C ASP A 24 -10.18 -3.40 -9.35
N ASP A 25 -10.98 -4.45 -9.48
CA ASP A 25 -10.89 -5.46 -10.55
C ASP A 25 -9.45 -5.99 -10.79
N GLY A 26 -8.71 -6.21 -9.69
CA GLY A 26 -7.33 -6.71 -9.72
C GLY A 26 -6.27 -5.66 -10.11
N GLN A 27 -6.65 -4.40 -10.29
CA GLN A 27 -5.75 -3.29 -10.63
C GLN A 27 -5.63 -2.31 -9.46
N VAL A 28 -4.42 -1.81 -9.22
CA VAL A 28 -4.21 -0.74 -8.24
C VAL A 28 -4.75 0.57 -8.80
N VAL A 29 -5.67 1.20 -8.07
CA VAL A 29 -6.32 2.46 -8.49
C VAL A 29 -5.89 3.65 -7.64
N ASN A 30 -5.45 3.43 -6.40
CA ASN A 30 -4.86 4.45 -5.53
C ASN A 30 -3.71 3.86 -4.70
N ALA A 31 -2.74 4.71 -4.37
CA ALA A 31 -1.63 4.35 -3.49
C ALA A 31 -1.22 5.53 -2.61
N TRP A 32 -0.91 5.24 -1.35
CA TRP A 32 -0.41 6.19 -0.36
C TRP A 32 0.80 5.64 0.37
N THR A 33 1.71 6.53 0.75
CA THR A 33 2.88 6.23 1.57
C THR A 33 2.82 7.00 2.88
N HIS A 34 3.21 6.36 3.98
CA HIS A 34 3.48 7.01 5.26
C HIS A 34 4.92 6.69 5.69
N ALA A 35 5.58 7.68 6.27
CA ALA A 35 6.95 7.60 6.78
C ALA A 35 6.95 7.91 8.28
#